data_AF-A0A5K3ER37-F1
#
_entry.id   AF-A0A5K3ER37-F1
#
_cell.length_a   1.000
_cell.length_b   1.000
_cell.length_c   1.000
_cell.angle_alpha   90.00
_cell.angle_beta   90.00
_cell.angle_gamma   90.00
#
_symmetry.space_group_name_H-M   'P 1'
#
loop_
_entity.id
_entity.type
_entity.pdbx_description
1 polymer ?
#
loop_
_entity_poly.entity_id
_entity_poly.type
_entity_poly.pdbx_seq_one_letter_code
_entity_poly.pdbx_strand_id
1 'polypeptide(L)' 'MQSVRSSNSIDLKGSVEIIADYFYVAINNILYIRGIYPEASFKQMKKFGRSVLVTTDDELDKYLKCIINQLRSKFF' A
#
# COMPACT_ATOMS: atom_id res chain seq x y z
N MET A 1 4.32 40.36 3.96
CA MET A 1 4.13 38.98 3.49
C MET A 1 4.41 38.04 4.65
N GLN A 2 3.39 37.40 5.20
CA GLN A 2 3.56 36.39 6.25
C GLN A 2 4.03 35.07 5.60
N SER A 3 5.13 34.52 6.10
CA SER A 3 5.65 33.21 5.71
C SER A 3 4.66 32.13 6.16
N VAL A 4 4.06 31.43 5.20
CA VAL A 4 3.27 30.23 5.47
C VAL A 4 4.23 29.18 6.02
N ARG A 5 4.19 28.96 7.33
CA ARG A 5 4.98 27.93 8.00
C ARG A 5 4.37 26.58 7.65
N SER A 6 4.84 25.96 6.56
CA SER A 6 4.54 24.55 6.30
C SER A 6 5.17 23.73 7.43
N SER A 7 4.34 23.22 8.33
CA SER A 7 4.79 22.26 9.33
C SER A 7 5.18 20.98 8.60
N ASN A 8 6.47 20.86 8.25
CA ASN A 8 7.10 19.61 7.77
C ASN A 8 7.23 18.58 8.91
N SER A 9 6.23 18.48 9.78
CA SER A 9 6.20 17.52 10.87
C SER A 9 5.60 16.22 10.36
N ILE A 10 6.35 15.13 10.49
CA ILE A 10 5.84 13.78 10.30
C ILE A 10 4.76 13.56 11.37
N ASP A 11 3.51 13.36 10.94
CA ASP A 11 2.42 13.00 11.84
C ASP A 11 2.28 11.47 11.91
N LEU A 12 1.74 10.99 13.04
CA LEU A 12 1.56 9.56 13.24
C LEU A 12 0.56 8.99 12.23
N LYS A 13 -0.50 9.75 11.90
CA LYS A 13 -1.56 9.31 10.99
C LYS A 13 -1.04 9.10 9.57
N GLY A 14 -0.32 10.06 9.02
CA GLY A 14 0.32 9.95 7.71
C GLY A 14 1.39 8.86 7.69
N SER A 15 2.14 8.69 8.80
CA SER A 15 3.10 7.59 8.91
C SER A 15 2.43 6.21 8.79
N VAL A 16 1.31 6.01 9.49
CA VAL A 16 0.55 4.75 9.42
C VAL A 16 -0.03 4.52 8.02
N GLU A 17 -0.54 5.56 7.35
CA GLU A 17 -1.03 5.42 5.97
C GLU A 17 0.07 4.99 4.99
N ILE A 18 1.26 5.57 5.10
CA ILE A 18 2.42 5.20 4.27
C ILE A 18 2.81 3.74 4.51
N ILE A 19 2.85 3.32 5.79
CA ILE A 19 3.19 1.95 6.17
C ILE A 19 2.13 0.96 5.66
N ALA A 20 0.84 1.28 5.81
CA ALA A 20 -0.27 0.46 5.33
C ALA A 20 -0.20 0.25 3.81
N ASP A 21 0.05 1.33 3.06
CA ASP A 21 0.23 1.27 1.62
C ASP A 21 1.47 0.45 1.20
N TYR A 22 2.55 0.53 1.98
CA TYR A 22 3.75 -0.28 1.75
C TYR A 22 3.47 -1.77 1.94
N PHE A 23 2.78 -2.15 3.03
CA PHE A 23 2.41 -3.55 3.28
C PHE A 23 1.52 -4.11 2.17
N TYR A 24 0.57 -3.32 1.66
CA TYR A 24 -0.25 -3.73 0.53
C TYR A 24 0.60 -4.12 -0.69
N VAL A 25 1.56 -3.28 -1.06
CA VAL A 25 2.47 -3.54 -2.19
C VAL A 25 3.40 -4.70 -1.90
N ALA A 26 3.96 -4.79 -0.69
CA ALA A 26 4.88 -5.84 -0.29
C ALA A 26 4.24 -7.22 -0.39
N ILE A 27 2.99 -7.38 0.08
CA ILE A 27 2.27 -8.65 0.00
C ILE A 27 2.00 -9.01 -1.46
N ASN A 28 1.54 -8.08 -2.29
CA ASN A 28 1.36 -8.32 -3.73
C ASN A 28 2.65 -8.80 -4.41
N ASN A 29 3.79 -8.15 -4.12
CA ASN A 29 5.09 -8.55 -4.65
C ASN A 29 5.50 -9.96 -4.17
N ILE A 30 5.24 -10.33 -2.92
CA ILE A 30 5.53 -11.68 -2.41
C ILE A 30 4.70 -12.73 -3.15
N LEU A 31 3.39 -12.48 -3.31
CA LEU A 31 2.49 -13.39 -4.03
C LEU A 31 2.96 -13.62 -5.48
N TYR A 32 3.44 -12.56 -6.13
CA TYR A 32 4.00 -12.62 -7.48
C TYR A 32 5.34 -13.37 -7.54
N ILE A 33 6.36 -12.93 -6.78
CA ILE A 33 7.73 -13.50 -6.87
C ILE A 33 7.76 -14.97 -6.46
N ARG A 34 6.85 -15.40 -5.59
CA ARG A 34 6.73 -16.78 -5.14
C ARG A 34 5.82 -17.63 -6.04
N GLY A 35 5.17 -17.05 -7.04
CA GLY A 35 4.29 -17.76 -7.97
C GLY A 35 3.04 -18.34 -7.32
N ILE A 36 2.53 -17.71 -6.25
CA ILE A 36 1.31 -18.18 -5.55
C ILE A 36 0.06 -17.89 -6.39
N TYR A 37 0.08 -16.78 -7.15
CA TYR A 37 -0.93 -16.44 -8.14
C TYR A 37 -0.29 -16.33 -9.53
N PRO A 38 -1.04 -16.60 -10.61
CA PRO A 38 -0.54 -16.44 -11.98
C PRO A 38 -0.04 -15.02 -12.25
N GLU A 39 1.00 -14.88 -13.08
CA GLU A 39 1.53 -13.56 -13.46
C GLU A 39 0.47 -12.65 -14.10
N ALA A 40 -0.46 -13.24 -14.88
CA ALA A 40 -1.57 -12.54 -15.52
C ALA A 40 -2.57 -11.92 -14.52
N SER A 41 -2.56 -12.35 -13.27
CA SER A 41 -3.39 -11.80 -12.18
C SER A 41 -2.78 -10.54 -11.54
N PHE A 42 -1.73 -9.97 -12.13
CA PHE A 42 -1.08 -8.76 -11.66
C PHE A 42 -0.95 -7.71 -12.76
N LYS A 43 -1.02 -6.45 -12.36
CA LYS A 43 -0.74 -5.28 -13.21
C LYS A 43 0.31 -4.39 -12.59
N GLN A 44 1.04 -3.67 -13.44
CA GLN A 44 1.95 -2.64 -13.00
C GLN A 44 1.18 -1.36 -12.62
N MET A 45 1.55 -0.75 -11.50
CA MET A 45 1.04 0.52 -11.01
C MET A 45 2.22 1.38 -10.53
N LYS A 46 2.14 2.71 -10.70
CA LYS A 46 3.12 3.62 -10.10
C LYS A 46 2.76 3.89 -8.63
N LYS A 47 3.61 3.46 -7.70
CA LYS A 47 3.60 3.88 -6.28
C LYS A 47 5.02 4.17 -5.81
N PHE A 48 5.16 5.11 -4.88
CA PHE A 48 6.46 5.48 -4.29
C PHE A 48 7.55 5.85 -5.32
N GLY A 49 7.15 6.47 -6.44
CA GLY A 49 8.05 6.81 -7.54
C GLY A 49 8.60 5.61 -8.32
N ARG A 50 8.06 4.40 -8.14
CA ARG A 50 8.47 3.17 -8.82
C ARG A 50 7.28 2.42 -9.43
N SER A 51 7.55 1.58 -10.42
CA SER A 51 6.57 0.60 -10.90
C SER A 51 6.51 -0.56 -9.90
N VAL A 52 5.31 -0.89 -9.44
CA VAL A 52 5.04 -2.00 -8.51
C VAL A 52 3.95 -2.90 -9.07
N LEU A 53 3.91 -4.16 -8.66
CA LEU A 53 2.86 -5.09 -9.06
C LEU A 53 1.75 -5.11 -8.02
N VAL A 54 0.51 -5.06 -8.51
CA VAL A 54 -0.70 -5.19 -7.70
C VAL A 54 -1.67 -6.14 -8.40
N THR A 55 -2.43 -6.90 -7.62
CA THR A 55 -3.37 -7.87 -8.18
C THR A 55 -4.48 -7.19 -8.98
N THR A 56 -4.98 -7.92 -9.99
CA THR A 56 -6.21 -7.62 -10.74
C THR A 56 -7.37 -8.52 -10.33
N ASP A 57 -7.14 -9.46 -9.43
CA ASP A 57 -8.18 -10.33 -8.86
C ASP A 57 -8.95 -9.59 -7.77
N ASP A 58 -10.26 -9.44 -7.96
CA ASP A 58 -11.12 -8.65 -7.06
C ASP A 58 -11.29 -9.31 -5.69
N GLU A 59 -11.28 -10.63 -5.60
CA GLU A 59 -11.42 -11.34 -4.32
C GLU A 59 -10.16 -11.20 -3.49
N LEU A 60 -8.99 -11.35 -4.10
CA LEU A 60 -7.70 -11.14 -3.47
C LEU A 60 -7.52 -9.67 -3.05
N ASP A 61 -7.83 -8.71 -3.93
CA ASP A 61 -7.76 -7.28 -3.59
C ASP A 61 -8.66 -6.95 -2.40
N LYS A 62 -9.89 -7.46 -2.37
CA LYS A 62 -10.82 -7.30 -1.24
C LYS A 62 -10.26 -7.89 0.05
N TYR A 63 -9.68 -9.10 -0.02
CA TYR A 63 -9.06 -9.75 1.13
C TYR A 63 -7.87 -8.94 1.68
N LEU A 64 -6.97 -8.51 0.81
CA LEU A 64 -5.81 -7.70 1.18
C LEU A 64 -6.26 -6.36 1.78
N LYS A 65 -7.23 -5.68 1.18
CA LYS A 65 -7.80 -4.43 1.71
C LYS A 65 -8.40 -4.61 3.10
N CYS A 66 -9.06 -5.73 3.37
CA CYS A 66 -9.57 -6.04 4.71
C CYS A 66 -8.45 -6.05 5.76
N ILE A 67 -7.36 -6.77 5.48
CA ILE A 67 -6.19 -6.86 6.37
C ILE A 67 -5.53 -5.48 6.56
N ILE A 68 -5.33 -4.74 5.46
CA ILE A 68 -4.69 -3.41 5.52
C ILE A 68 -5.56 -2.41 6.28
N ASN A 69 -6.88 -2.47 6.13
CA ASN A 69 -7.79 -1.63 6.91
C ASN A 69 -7.76 -1.96 8.40
N GLN A 70 -7.67 -3.25 8.76
CA GLN A 70 -7.44 -3.65 10.15
C GLN A 70 -6.11 -3.12 10.67
N LEU A 71 -5.05 -3.14 9.85
CA LEU A 71 -3.75 -2.58 10.22
C LEU A 71 -3.86 -1.08 10.52
N ARG A 72 -4.55 -0.31 9.67
CA ARG A 72 -4.81 1.12 9.91
C ARG A 72 -5.53 1.37 11.24
N SER A 73 -6.59 0.62 11.51
CA SER A 73 -7.42 0.78 12.72
C SER A 73 -6.77 0.22 13.98
N LYS A 74 -5.85 -0.74 13.88
CA LYS A 74 -5.19 -1.25 15.09
C LYS A 74 -4.18 -0.26 15.67
N PHE A 75 -3.73 0.70 14.86
CA PHE A 75 -2.86 1.79 15.29
C PHE A 75 -3.63 3.11 15.57
N PHE A 76 -4.97 3.12 15.41
CA PHE A 76 -5.89 4.24 15.72
C PHE A 76 -7.33 3.77 16.00
#